data_AF-A0A182SQY0-F1
#
_entry.id   AF-A0A182SQY0-F1
#
_cell.length_a   1.000
_cell.length_b   1.000
_cell.length_c   1.000
_cell.angle_alpha   90.00
_cell.angle_beta   90.00
_cell.angle_gamma   90.00
#
_symmetry.space_group_name_H-M   'P 1'
#
loop_
_entity.id
_entity.type
_entity.pdbx_description
1 polymer ?
#
loop_
_entity_poly.entity_id
_entity_poly.type
_entity_poly.pdbx_seq_one_letter_code
_entity_poly.pdbx_strand_id
1 'polypeptide(L)'
;MASVAAWLPFARAAAIGWVPIASHPLPAPPVFKDRLRSEDEKLIINVSGRRFETWRTTVEKYPDTLLGSNERDFFYDEDSKEYFFDRDPDIFRHILNYYRTGKLHYPRHECLLSYDEELAFF
;
A
#
# COMPACT_ATOMS: atom_id res chain seq x y z
N MET A 1 -5.58 -2.66 -1.93
CA MET A 1 -6.62 -3.73 -2.07
C MET A 1 -7.97 -3.38 -1.43
N ALA A 2 -8.05 -2.42 -0.50
CA ALA A 2 -9.30 -2.12 0.24
C ALA A 2 -10.50 -1.65 -0.63
N SER A 3 -10.27 -0.83 -1.67
CA SER A 3 -11.38 -0.30 -2.48
C SER A 3 -12.01 -1.36 -3.38
N VAL A 4 -11.23 -2.16 -4.10
CA VAL A 4 -11.72 -3.23 -5.00
C VAL A 4 -12.52 -4.28 -4.23
N ALA A 5 -12.13 -4.58 -2.99
CA ALA A 5 -12.84 -5.52 -2.14
C ALA A 5 -14.29 -5.09 -1.84
N ALA A 6 -14.55 -3.78 -1.70
CA ALA A 6 -15.89 -3.25 -1.47
C ALA A 6 -16.81 -3.32 -2.71
N TRP A 7 -16.25 -3.55 -3.91
CA TRP A 7 -17.03 -3.72 -5.15
C TRP A 7 -17.41 -5.18 -5.44
N LEU A 8 -16.77 -6.14 -4.77
CA LEU A 8 -17.06 -7.58 -4.92
C LEU A 8 -18.55 -7.94 -4.69
N PRO A 9 -19.28 -7.36 -3.72
CA PRO A 9 -20.71 -7.64 -3.56
C PRO A 9 -21.54 -7.25 -4.78
N PHE A 10 -21.22 -6.14 -5.46
CA PHE A 10 -21.93 -5.70 -6.66
C PHE A 10 -21.64 -6.62 -7.85
N ALA A 11 -20.37 -7.01 -8.04
CA ALA A 11 -20.01 -8.00 -9.06
C ALA A 11 -20.73 -9.34 -8.85
N ARG A 12 -20.85 -9.79 -7.60
CA ARG A 12 -21.58 -11.03 -7.24
C ARG A 12 -23.09 -10.90 -7.46
N ALA A 13 -23.68 -9.75 -7.12
CA ALA A 13 -25.11 -9.51 -7.32
C ALA A 13 -25.50 -9.58 -8.80
N ALA A 14 -24.66 -9.07 -9.70
CA ALA A 14 -24.88 -9.14 -11.15
C ALA A 14 -24.84 -10.58 -11.71
N ALA A 15 -24.16 -11.52 -11.04
CA ALA A 15 -24.07 -12.90 -11.47
C ALA A 15 -25.32 -13.75 -11.12
N ILE A 16 -26.13 -13.32 -10.14
CA ILE A 16 -27.26 -14.11 -9.60
C ILE A 16 -28.26 -14.55 -10.67
N GLY A 17 -28.46 -13.74 -11.73
CA GLY A 17 -29.42 -14.03 -12.79
C GLY A 17 -29.04 -15.17 -13.74
N TRP A 18 -27.74 -15.46 -13.93
CA TRP A 18 -27.27 -16.48 -14.90
C TRP A 18 -26.59 -17.69 -14.25
N VAL A 19 -26.29 -17.62 -12.95
CA VAL A 19 -25.75 -18.74 -12.15
C VAL A 19 -26.55 -20.05 -12.29
N PRO A 20 -27.89 -20.06 -12.41
CA PRO A 20 -28.64 -21.30 -12.61
C PRO A 20 -28.41 -21.98 -13.97
N ILE A 21 -27.84 -21.28 -14.96
CA ILE A 21 -27.61 -21.77 -16.34
C ILE A 21 -26.13 -22.12 -16.56
N ALA A 22 -25.24 -21.73 -15.62
CA ALA A 22 -23.82 -21.98 -15.74
C ALA A 22 -23.51 -23.48 -15.55
N SER A 23 -22.88 -24.09 -16.55
CA SER A 23 -22.37 -25.47 -16.51
C SER A 23 -21.13 -25.64 -15.62
N HIS A 24 -20.45 -24.54 -15.31
CA HIS A 24 -19.27 -24.52 -14.44
C HIS A 24 -19.62 -23.95 -13.07
N PRO A 25 -19.15 -24.56 -11.97
CA PRO A 25 -19.33 -24.01 -10.64
C PRO A 25 -18.67 -22.62 -10.57
N LEU A 26 -19.30 -21.71 -9.82
CA LEU A 26 -18.70 -20.41 -9.54
C LEU A 26 -17.29 -20.60 -8.95
N PRO A 27 -16.31 -19.75 -9.31
CA PRO A 27 -15.04 -19.74 -8.60
C PRO A 27 -15.33 -19.59 -7.11
N ALA A 28 -14.65 -20.41 -6.29
CA ALA A 28 -14.80 -20.32 -4.85
C ALA A 28 -14.63 -18.86 -4.42
N PRO A 29 -15.49 -18.33 -3.55
CA PRO A 29 -15.27 -16.99 -3.01
C PRO A 29 -13.83 -16.95 -2.50
N PRO A 30 -13.06 -15.88 -2.79
CA PRO A 30 -11.74 -15.76 -2.23
C PRO A 30 -11.91 -15.96 -0.73
N VAL A 31 -11.34 -17.06 -0.22
CA VAL A 31 -11.26 -17.32 1.20
C VAL A 31 -10.28 -16.27 1.67
N PHE A 32 -10.80 -15.09 1.98
CA PHE A 32 -10.12 -14.20 2.89
C PHE A 32 -9.99 -15.06 4.14
N LYS A 33 -8.82 -15.69 4.33
CA LYS A 33 -8.43 -16.19 5.66
C LYS A 33 -8.88 -15.09 6.58
N ASP A 34 -9.69 -15.41 7.58
CA ASP A 34 -10.11 -14.51 8.64
C ASP A 34 -8.85 -13.92 9.31
N ARG A 35 -8.19 -12.96 8.65
CA ARG A 35 -7.69 -11.79 9.33
C ARG A 35 -8.97 -11.06 9.68
N LEU A 36 -9.60 -11.47 10.78
CA LEU A 36 -10.44 -10.62 11.63
C LEU A 36 -10.08 -9.20 11.30
N ARG A 37 -10.96 -8.48 10.57
CA ARG A 37 -10.76 -7.11 10.07
C ARG A 37 -9.49 -6.54 10.70
N SER A 38 -8.33 -6.74 10.07
CA SER A 38 -7.14 -6.06 10.56
C SER A 38 -7.57 -4.63 10.42
N GLU A 39 -7.89 -3.98 11.54
CA GLU A 39 -8.25 -2.57 11.52
C GLU A 39 -7.13 -1.94 10.71
N ASP A 40 -7.49 -1.35 9.59
CA ASP A 40 -6.50 -0.78 8.69
C ASP A 40 -5.80 0.26 9.53
N GLU A 41 -4.59 -0.06 9.96
CA GLU A 41 -3.91 0.70 10.98
C GLU A 41 -3.16 1.82 10.29
N LYS A 42 -3.11 2.98 10.94
CA LYS A 42 -2.22 4.03 10.48
C LYS A 42 -0.78 3.70 10.86
N LEU A 43 0.08 3.66 9.86
CA LEU A 43 1.52 3.62 10.04
C LEU A 43 2.06 5.04 10.17
N ILE A 44 2.98 5.23 11.11
CA ILE A 44 3.77 6.45 11.24
C ILE A 44 5.14 6.17 10.62
N ILE A 45 5.49 6.95 9.61
CA ILE A 45 6.77 6.88 8.91
C ILE A 45 7.51 8.20 9.16
N ASN A 46 8.54 8.15 9.98
CA ASN A 46 9.40 9.27 10.29
C ASN A 46 10.60 9.28 9.33
N VAL A 47 10.69 10.32 8.49
CA VAL A 47 11.80 10.51 7.56
C VAL A 47 12.59 11.73 7.99
N SER A 48 13.79 11.51 8.55
CA SER A 48 14.68 12.57 9.06
C SER A 48 13.98 13.59 9.99
N GLY A 49 13.06 13.11 10.82
CA GLY A 49 12.27 13.92 11.76
C GLY A 49 10.89 14.36 11.24
N ARG A 50 10.64 14.28 9.92
CA ARG A 50 9.34 14.59 9.34
C ARG A 50 8.43 13.36 9.40
N ARG A 51 7.34 13.47 10.18
CA ARG A 51 6.36 12.37 10.33
C ARG A 51 5.33 12.39 9.22
N PHE A 52 5.22 11.27 8.53
CA PHE A 52 4.20 10.96 7.55
C PHE A 52 3.25 9.91 8.12
N GLU A 53 1.95 10.10 7.90
CA GLU A 53 0.94 9.10 8.23
C GLU A 53 0.33 8.51 6.96
N THR A 54 0.14 7.20 6.97
CA THR A 54 -0.60 6.50 5.93
C THR A 54 -1.26 5.24 6.45
N TRP A 55 -2.29 4.76 5.75
CA TRP A 55 -2.93 3.49 6.06
C TRP A 55 -2.02 2.33 5.67
N ARG A 56 -1.96 1.28 6.48
CA ARG A 56 -1.24 0.04 6.17
C ARG A 56 -1.63 -0.49 4.79
N THR A 57 -2.92 -0.48 4.46
CA THR A 57 -3.40 -0.93 3.14
C THR A 57 -2.91 -0.08 1.96
N THR A 58 -2.41 1.14 2.20
CA THR A 58 -1.85 2.01 1.16
C THR A 58 -0.50 1.49 0.69
N VAL A 59 0.38 1.14 1.62
CA VAL A 59 1.71 0.61 1.30
C VAL A 59 1.65 -0.84 0.80
N GLU A 60 0.70 -1.63 1.32
CA GLU A 60 0.46 -3.02 0.86
C GLU A 60 -0.04 -3.13 -0.60
N LYS A 61 -0.29 -2.02 -1.30
CA LYS A 61 -0.63 -2.04 -2.73
C LYS A 61 0.52 -2.53 -3.61
N TYR A 62 1.76 -2.34 -3.19
CA TYR A 62 2.98 -2.66 -3.95
C TYR A 62 3.91 -3.51 -3.07
N PRO A 63 3.59 -4.80 -2.84
CA PRO A 63 4.28 -5.64 -1.84
C PRO A 63 5.74 -6.00 -2.19
N ASP A 64 6.18 -5.66 -3.40
CA ASP A 64 7.51 -5.85 -3.96
C ASP A 64 8.48 -4.68 -3.71
N THR A 65 8.02 -3.65 -3.01
CA THR A 65 8.80 -2.46 -2.60
C THR A 65 9.24 -2.56 -1.14
N LEU A 66 10.17 -1.69 -0.70
CA LEU A 66 10.62 -1.69 0.70
C LEU A 66 9.46 -1.43 1.65
N LEU A 67 8.66 -0.39 1.39
CA LEU A 67 7.53 -0.05 2.27
C LEU A 67 6.37 -1.03 2.15
N GLY A 68 6.18 -1.71 1.02
CA GLY A 68 5.09 -2.66 0.85
C GLY A 68 5.40 -4.07 1.37
N SER A 69 6.69 -4.40 1.47
CA SER A 69 7.18 -5.70 1.94
C SER A 69 7.43 -5.73 3.46
N ASN A 70 7.93 -6.86 3.94
CA ASN A 70 8.38 -7.00 5.33
C ASN A 70 9.75 -6.33 5.57
N GLU A 71 10.42 -5.83 4.53
CA GLU A 71 11.73 -5.15 4.71
C GLU A 71 11.61 -3.87 5.53
N ARG A 72 10.45 -3.20 5.46
CA ARG A 72 10.13 -2.05 6.31
C ARG A 72 10.28 -2.34 7.80
N ASP A 73 10.07 -3.59 8.23
CA ASP A 73 10.12 -3.97 9.65
C ASP A 73 11.56 -3.87 10.23
N PHE A 74 12.61 -3.88 9.38
CA PHE A 74 13.98 -3.58 9.81
C PHE A 74 14.20 -2.13 10.25
N PHE A 75 13.28 -1.24 9.87
CA PHE A 75 13.31 0.19 10.19
C PHE A 75 12.31 0.57 11.26
N TYR A 76 11.61 -0.41 11.86
CA TYR A 76 10.65 -0.15 12.92
C TYR A 76 11.35 0.06 14.27
N ASP A 77 11.00 1.12 14.96
CA ASP A 77 11.43 1.41 16.32
C ASP A 77 10.28 1.11 17.29
N GLU A 78 10.47 0.12 18.15
CA GLU A 78 9.50 -0.35 19.15
C GLU A 78 9.25 0.69 20.26
N ASP A 79 10.25 1.51 20.59
CA ASP A 79 10.14 2.50 21.67
C ASP A 79 9.25 3.68 21.23
N SER A 80 9.46 4.15 20.00
CA SER A 80 8.71 5.27 19.42
C SER A 80 7.47 4.84 18.64
N LYS A 81 7.32 3.54 18.35
CA LYS A 81 6.23 2.92 17.57
C LYS A 81 6.09 3.50 16.15
N GLU A 82 7.20 3.89 15.55
CA GLU A 82 7.25 4.45 14.20
C GLU A 82 8.36 3.79 13.35
N TYR A 83 8.24 3.87 12.03
CA TYR A 83 9.32 3.49 11.13
C TYR A 83 10.24 4.69 10.94
N PHE A 84 11.54 4.52 11.13
CA PHE A 84 12.52 5.60 10.99
C PHE A 84 13.42 5.41 9.77
N PHE A 85 13.52 6.45 8.95
CA PHE A 85 14.38 6.50 7.77
C PHE A 85 15.24 7.77 7.81
N ASP A 86 16.56 7.60 7.80
CA ASP A 86 17.53 8.70 7.67
C ASP A 86 17.72 9.07 6.19
N ARG A 87 16.62 9.50 5.55
CA ARG A 87 16.50 9.75 4.11
C ARG A 87 15.89 11.14 3.82
N ASP A 88 15.78 11.51 2.55
CA ASP A 88 15.25 12.82 2.16
C ASP A 88 13.71 12.90 2.30
N PRO A 89 13.17 13.77 3.19
CA PRO A 89 11.74 13.85 3.41
C PRO A 89 10.97 14.60 2.30
N ASP A 90 11.63 15.38 1.45
CA ASP A 90 11.00 16.11 0.35
C ASP A 90 10.75 15.18 -0.84
N ILE A 91 11.72 14.32 -1.16
CA ILE A 91 11.57 13.27 -2.18
C ILE A 91 10.62 12.16 -1.69
N PHE A 92 10.71 11.77 -0.41
CA PHE A 92 9.82 10.75 0.16
C PHE A 92 8.33 11.05 -0.03
N ARG A 93 7.93 12.34 -0.02
CA ARG A 93 6.54 12.74 -0.29
C ARG A 93 6.05 12.23 -1.65
N HIS A 94 6.92 12.19 -2.67
CA HIS A 94 6.59 11.69 -4.01
C HIS A 94 6.45 10.17 -4.02
N ILE A 95 7.33 9.49 -3.29
CA ILE A 95 7.30 8.03 -3.09
C ILE A 95 6.01 7.63 -2.39
N LEU A 96 5.66 8.25 -1.27
CA LEU A 96 4.40 7.97 -0.56
C LEU A 96 3.16 8.26 -1.44
N ASN A 97 3.22 9.29 -2.28
CA ASN A 97 2.14 9.60 -3.20
C ASN A 97 1.97 8.54 -4.31
N TYR A 98 3.04 7.85 -4.71
CA TYR A 98 2.93 6.71 -5.63
C TYR A 98 2.02 5.61 -5.05
N TYR A 99 2.16 5.26 -3.77
CA TYR A 99 1.25 4.30 -3.11
C TYR A 99 -0.20 4.80 -3.06
N ARG A 100 -0.42 6.12 -2.95
CA ARG A 100 -1.77 6.70 -2.89
C ARG A 100 -2.45 6.68 -4.25
N THR A 101 -1.78 7.17 -5.29
CA THR A 101 -2.35 7.46 -6.62
C THR A 101 -2.07 6.38 -7.66
N GLY A 102 -1.05 5.55 -7.45
CA GLY A 102 -0.49 4.61 -8.42
C GLY A 102 0.33 5.26 -9.53
N LYS A 103 0.68 6.54 -9.40
CA LYS A 103 1.46 7.30 -10.40
C LYS A 103 2.68 7.94 -9.75
N LEU A 104 3.85 7.68 -10.33
CA LEU A 104 5.11 8.25 -9.86
C LEU A 104 5.33 9.61 -10.51
N HIS A 105 5.33 10.66 -9.70
CA HIS A 105 5.42 12.05 -10.17
C HIS A 105 6.81 12.62 -9.89
N TYR A 106 7.58 12.86 -10.95
CA TYR A 106 8.88 13.53 -10.86
C TYR A 106 8.73 15.05 -10.62
N PRO A 107 9.26 15.60 -9.51
CA PRO A 107 9.29 17.03 -9.25
C PRO A 107 10.34 17.77 -10.08
N ARG A 108 9.93 18.85 -10.76
CA ARG A 108 10.81 19.64 -11.66
C ARG A 108 11.96 20.38 -10.96
N HIS A 109 11.89 20.55 -9.64
CA HIS A 109 12.89 21.28 -8.86
C HIS A 109 13.93 20.36 -8.22
N GLU A 110 13.75 19.03 -8.30
CA GLU A 110 14.69 18.09 -7.71
C GLU A 110 15.78 17.67 -8.69
N CYS A 111 16.96 17.39 -8.15
CA CYS A 111 18.02 16.75 -8.90
C CYS A 111 17.59 15.35 -9.33
N LEU A 112 17.80 15.01 -10.62
CA LEU A 112 17.46 13.69 -11.15
C LEU A 112 18.20 12.56 -10.41
N LEU A 113 19.49 12.76 -10.11
CA LEU A 113 20.31 11.75 -9.45
C LEU A 113 19.85 11.50 -8.02
N SER A 114 19.61 12.56 -7.24
CA SER A 114 19.08 12.42 -5.87
C SER A 114 17.71 11.76 -5.86
N TYR A 115 16.85 12.07 -6.83
CA TYR A 115 15.56 11.41 -6.96
C TYR A 115 15.71 9.91 -7.27
N ASP A 116 16.60 9.55 -8.20
CA ASP A 116 16.87 8.15 -8.58
C ASP A 116 17.45 7.35 -7.40
N GLU A 117 18.35 7.93 -6.62
CA GLU A 117 18.91 7.33 -5.40
C GLU A 117 17.84 7.01 -4.35
N GLU A 118 16.86 7.90 -4.16
CA GLU A 118 15.74 7.65 -3.25
C GLU A 118 14.77 6.61 -3.81
N LEU A 119 14.51 6.60 -5.12
CA LEU A 119 13.68 5.55 -5.74
C LEU A 119 14.33 4.17 -5.66
N ALA A 120 15.66 4.09 -5.77
CA ALA A 120 16.38 2.83 -5.64
C ALA A 120 16.37 2.29 -4.20
N PHE A 121 16.17 3.18 -3.21
CA PHE A 121 16.12 2.79 -1.80
C PHE A 121 14.75 2.27 -1.35
N PHE A 122 13.64 2.90 -1.77
CA PHE A 122 12.27 2.61 -1.29
C PHE A 122 11.45 1.70 -2.20
#